data_AF-A0A950E4A6-F1
#
_entry.id   AF-A0A950E4A6-F1
#
_cell.length_a   1.000
_cell.length_b   1.000
_cell.length_c   1.000
_cell.angle_alpha   90.00
_cell.angle_beta   90.00
_cell.angle_gamma   90.00
#
_symmetry.space_group_name_H-M   'P 1'
#
loop_
_entity.id
_entity.type
_entity.pdbx_description
1 polymer ?
#
loop_
_entity_poly.entity_id
_entity_poly.type
_entity_poly.pdbx_seq_one_letter_code
_entity_poly.pdbx_strand_id
1 'polypeptide(L)'
;MHRRAYPSTHATAEWIEETPLESGTNAGFAALPNLTNPAFSSATVNGASAGLKTSEEMDLVDSNGNVIGAPSAPNSTADGFDACAWASTCG
;
A
#
# COMPACT_ATOMS: atom_id res chain seq x y z
N MET A 1 -15.40 -13.53 24.19
CA MET A 1 -15.02 -12.76 22.98
C MET A 1 -15.82 -13.28 21.79
N HIS A 2 -16.68 -12.48 21.17
CA HIS A 2 -17.33 -12.83 19.91
C HIS A 2 -16.44 -12.32 18.77
N ARG A 3 -15.77 -13.23 18.02
CA ARG A 3 -15.20 -12.88 16.71
C ARG A 3 -16.36 -12.71 15.74
N ARG A 4 -16.64 -11.49 15.30
CA ARG A 4 -17.45 -11.30 14.08
C ARG A 4 -16.62 -11.83 12.92
N ALA A 5 -17.14 -12.84 12.22
CA ALA A 5 -16.59 -13.24 10.95
C ALA A 5 -16.83 -12.10 9.96
N TYR A 6 -15.75 -11.54 9.42
CA TYR A 6 -15.83 -10.76 8.20
C TYR A 6 -15.85 -11.75 7.03
N PRO A 7 -16.96 -11.88 6.29
CA PRO A 7 -16.98 -12.74 5.12
C PRO A 7 -15.96 -12.19 4.11
N SER A 8 -14.98 -13.02 3.77
CA SER A 8 -13.92 -12.71 2.80
C SER A 8 -13.70 -13.92 1.90
N THR A 9 -13.47 -13.66 0.62
CA THR A 9 -13.07 -14.70 -0.34
C THR A 9 -11.59 -15.06 -0.20
N HIS A 10 -10.80 -14.23 0.50
CA HIS A 10 -9.34 -14.36 0.60
C HIS A 10 -8.64 -14.41 -0.77
N ALA A 11 -9.23 -13.73 -1.76
CA ALA A 11 -8.75 -13.76 -3.15
C ALA A 11 -7.51 -12.88 -3.39
N THR A 12 -7.25 -11.89 -2.52
CA THR A 12 -6.15 -10.94 -2.66
C THR A 12 -5.29 -10.89 -1.39
N ALA A 13 -4.03 -10.51 -1.58
CA ALA A 13 -3.10 -10.12 -0.53
C ALA A 13 -2.39 -8.86 -1.01
N GLU A 14 -2.25 -7.87 -0.14
CA GLU A 14 -1.81 -6.53 -0.51
C GLU A 14 -0.87 -5.98 0.58
N TRP A 15 0.11 -5.18 0.13
CA TRP A 15 0.96 -4.35 0.98
C TRP A 15 0.79 -2.94 0.46
N ILE A 16 0.23 -2.06 1.29
CA ILE A 16 -0.22 -0.74 0.84
C ILE A 16 0.24 0.36 1.79
N GLU A 17 0.55 1.52 1.20
CA GLU A 17 0.47 2.82 1.86
C GLU A 17 -0.86 3.44 1.44
N GLU A 18 -1.68 3.87 2.41
CA GLU A 18 -3.01 4.41 2.14
C GLU A 18 -3.26 5.71 2.90
N THR A 19 -4.13 6.56 2.34
CA THR A 19 -4.76 7.67 3.07
C THR A 19 -6.16 7.22 3.50
N PRO A 20 -6.34 6.80 4.77
CA PRO A 20 -7.63 6.27 5.21
C PRO A 20 -8.72 7.34 5.11
N LEU A 21 -9.97 6.90 4.87
CA LEU A 21 -11.13 7.76 4.95
C LEU A 21 -11.44 8.06 6.43
N GLU A 22 -11.32 9.33 6.81
CA GLU A 22 -11.80 9.82 8.11
C GLU A 22 -13.32 9.97 8.07
N SER A 23 -14.00 9.47 9.09
CA SER A 23 -15.46 9.57 9.23
C SER A 23 -15.85 10.66 10.24
N GLY A 24 -16.87 11.46 9.95
CA GLY A 24 -17.40 12.48 10.87
C GLY A 24 -17.97 13.68 10.13
N THR A 25 -18.19 14.78 10.85
CA THR A 25 -18.73 16.05 10.29
C THR A 25 -17.84 16.63 9.18
N ASN A 26 -16.54 16.28 9.17
CA ASN A 26 -15.56 16.69 8.17
C ASN A 26 -14.93 15.45 7.51
N ALA A 27 -15.75 14.51 7.05
CA ALA A 27 -15.25 13.30 6.41
C ALA A 27 -14.40 13.63 5.17
N GLY A 28 -13.30 12.90 4.99
CA GLY A 28 -12.34 13.09 3.91
C GLY A 28 -11.15 12.15 4.06
N PHE A 29 -10.27 12.08 3.06
CA PHE A 29 -9.04 11.32 3.19
C PHE A 29 -8.10 12.01 4.19
N ALA A 30 -7.50 11.22 5.09
CA ALA A 30 -6.43 11.70 5.95
C ALA A 30 -5.25 12.22 5.10
N ALA A 31 -4.58 13.27 5.56
CA ALA A 31 -3.38 13.76 4.89
C ALA A 31 -2.26 12.71 4.95
N LEU A 32 -1.59 12.46 3.82
CA LEU A 32 -0.42 11.59 3.80
C LEU A 32 0.73 12.28 4.56
N PRO A 33 1.21 11.73 5.69
CA PRO A 33 2.37 12.31 6.37
C PRO A 33 3.62 12.21 5.47
N ASN A 34 4.57 13.12 5.66
CA ASN A 34 5.87 13.01 5.02
C ASN A 34 6.69 11.93 5.75
N LEU A 35 6.55 10.69 5.28
CA LEU A 35 7.22 9.53 5.84
C LEU A 35 8.61 9.37 5.24
N THR A 36 9.58 8.99 6.07
CA THR A 36 10.86 8.52 5.57
C THR A 36 10.65 7.10 5.02
N ASN A 37 10.48 6.99 3.70
CA ASN A 37 10.31 5.76 2.90
C ASN A 37 10.03 4.48 3.71
N PRO A 38 8.76 4.16 4.01
CA PRO A 38 8.40 2.86 4.52
C PRO A 38 8.75 1.76 3.49
N ALA A 39 9.79 0.99 3.78
CA ALA A 39 10.17 -0.17 2.98
C ALA A 39 9.42 -1.43 3.46
N PHE A 40 8.75 -2.11 2.54
CA PHE A 40 8.24 -3.45 2.76
C PHE A 40 9.33 -4.48 2.40
N SER A 41 9.46 -5.53 3.20
CA SER A 41 10.38 -6.63 2.93
C SER A 41 9.88 -7.94 3.54
N SER A 42 10.37 -9.08 3.02
CA SER A 42 9.97 -10.42 3.48
C SER A 42 8.46 -10.66 3.39
N ALA A 43 7.80 -10.10 2.38
CA ALA A 43 6.38 -10.29 2.11
C ALA A 43 6.08 -11.77 1.81
N THR A 44 5.10 -12.34 2.50
CA THR A 44 4.67 -13.73 2.30
C THR A 44 3.16 -13.87 2.14
N VAL A 45 2.75 -14.79 1.27
CA VAL A 45 1.37 -15.26 1.12
C VAL A 45 1.37 -16.76 1.31
N ASN A 46 0.50 -17.26 2.19
CA ASN A 46 0.34 -18.70 2.46
C ASN A 46 1.68 -19.42 2.79
N GLY A 47 2.61 -18.72 3.45
CA GLY A 47 3.92 -19.25 3.87
C GLY A 47 4.99 -19.29 2.76
N ALA A 48 4.72 -18.75 1.57
CA ALA A 48 5.69 -18.58 0.50
C ALA A 48 5.93 -17.09 0.21
N SER A 49 7.00 -16.75 -0.51
CA SER A 49 7.26 -15.39 -1.00
C SER A 49 6.04 -14.86 -1.78
N ALA A 50 5.73 -13.57 -1.62
CA ALA A 50 4.62 -12.92 -2.27
C ALA A 50 4.75 -12.88 -3.81
N GLY A 51 5.98 -12.90 -4.35
CA GLY A 51 6.22 -12.87 -5.79
C GLY A 51 5.64 -11.62 -6.46
N LEU A 52 5.87 -10.46 -5.84
CA LEU A 52 5.36 -9.15 -6.27
C LEU A 52 5.79 -8.84 -7.71
N LYS A 53 4.91 -8.19 -8.47
CA LYS A 53 5.15 -7.85 -9.88
C LYS A 53 4.94 -6.36 -10.12
N THR A 54 5.82 -5.77 -10.92
CA THR A 54 5.69 -4.37 -11.35
C THR A 54 4.40 -4.10 -12.11
N SER A 55 3.84 -5.09 -12.80
CA SER A 55 2.54 -4.96 -13.48
C SER A 55 1.35 -4.81 -12.54
N GLU A 56 1.54 -4.98 -11.23
CA GLU A 56 0.50 -4.94 -10.19
C GLU A 56 0.67 -3.74 -9.25
N GLU A 57 1.64 -2.85 -9.53
CA GLU A 57 1.87 -1.62 -8.76
C GLU A 57 0.70 -0.63 -8.86
N MET A 58 0.48 0.12 -7.78
CA MET A 58 -0.54 1.17 -7.71
C MET A 58 0.06 2.43 -7.09
N ASP A 59 -0.07 3.55 -7.80
CA ASP A 59 0.25 4.88 -7.26
C ASP A 59 -0.88 5.37 -6.34
N LEU A 60 -0.50 6.06 -5.27
CA LEU A 60 -1.40 6.81 -4.42
C LEU A 60 -1.58 8.22 -5.00
N VAL A 61 -2.82 8.57 -5.32
CA VAL A 61 -3.17 9.87 -5.92
C VAL A 61 -4.04 10.73 -4.99
N ASP A 62 -3.87 12.05 -5.06
CA ASP A 62 -4.75 13.01 -4.38
C ASP A 62 -6.08 13.22 -5.14
N SER A 63 -6.97 14.05 -4.58
CA SER A 63 -8.26 14.38 -5.18
C SER A 63 -8.18 15.15 -6.51
N ASN A 64 -7.01 15.69 -6.86
CA ASN A 64 -6.75 16.36 -8.13
C ASN A 64 -6.09 15.41 -9.14
N GLY A 65 -5.83 14.16 -8.77
CA GLY A 65 -5.15 13.17 -9.61
C GLY A 65 -3.62 13.30 -9.62
N ASN A 66 -3.03 14.07 -8.70
CA ASN A 66 -1.58 14.12 -8.57
C ASN A 66 -1.08 12.88 -7.82
N VAL A 67 -0.01 12.26 -8.29
CA VAL A 67 0.68 11.21 -7.52
C VAL A 67 1.30 11.83 -6.27
N ILE A 68 0.90 11.31 -5.11
CA ILE A 68 1.40 11.71 -3.78
C ILE A 68 2.09 10.55 -3.07
N GLY A 69 2.11 9.34 -3.63
CA GLY A 69 2.92 8.23 -3.17
C GLY A 69 3.14 7.23 -4.30
N ALA A 70 4.37 6.76 -4.47
CA ALA A 70 4.73 5.83 -5.53
C ALA A 70 5.50 4.63 -4.93
N PRO A 71 5.16 3.39 -5.29
CA PRO A 71 5.98 2.24 -4.97
C PRO A 71 7.22 2.19 -5.89
N SER A 72 8.30 1.56 -5.43
CA SER A 72 9.39 1.15 -6.31
C SER A 72 9.07 -0.17 -7.01
N ALA A 73 9.84 -0.50 -8.03
CA ALA A 73 9.89 -1.88 -8.53
C ALA A 73 10.20 -2.86 -7.38
N PRO A 74 9.68 -4.11 -7.42
CA PRO A 74 10.03 -5.12 -6.46
C PRO A 74 11.54 -5.35 -6.40
N ASN A 75 12.04 -5.64 -5.20
CA ASN A 75 13.43 -6.01 -4.98
C ASN A 75 13.78 -7.31 -5.74
N SER A 76 15.08 -7.67 -5.74
CA SER A 76 15.57 -8.86 -6.45
C SER A 76 15.00 -10.19 -5.97
N THR A 77 14.40 -10.22 -4.78
CA THR A 77 13.70 -11.38 -4.20
C THR A 77 12.19 -11.38 -4.44
N ALA A 78 11.66 -10.34 -5.09
CA ALA A 78 10.24 -10.12 -5.38
C ALA A 78 9.34 -10.20 -4.13
N ASP A 79 9.86 -9.80 -2.97
CA ASP A 79 9.17 -9.88 -1.67
C ASP A 79 9.23 -8.57 -0.89
N GLY A 80 9.58 -7.48 -1.56
CA GLY A 80 9.67 -6.16 -0.96
C GLY A 80 9.78 -5.07 -2.00
N PHE A 81 9.46 -3.85 -1.59
CA PHE A 81 9.53 -2.62 -2.38
C PHE A 81 9.55 -1.43 -1.41
N ASP A 82 10.02 -0.29 -1.89
CA ASP A 82 9.98 0.98 -1.20
C ASP A 82 8.65 1.70 -1.48
N ALA A 83 8.05 2.36 -0.49
CA ALA A 83 6.88 3.22 -0.68
C ALA A 83 7.25 4.69 -0.42
N CYS A 84 7.43 5.46 -1.49
CA CYS A 84 7.89 6.83 -1.41
C CYS A 84 6.72 7.81 -1.30
N ALA A 85 6.42 8.26 -0.07
CA ALA A 85 5.50 9.37 0.17
C ALA A 85 5.99 10.67 -0.49
N TRP A 86 5.06 11.44 -1.04
CA TRP A 86 5.25 12.72 -1.74
C TRP A 86 6.23 12.67 -2.93
N ALA A 87 6.32 11.52 -3.61
CA ALA A 87 7.11 11.34 -4.82
C ALA A 87 6.27 10.77 -5.96
N SER A 88 6.51 11.22 -7.18
CA SER A 88 5.88 10.68 -8.40
C SER A 88 6.54 9.41 -8.92
N THR A 89 7.71 9.05 -8.37
CA THR A 89 8.54 7.89 -8.74
C THR A 89 9.36 7.48 -7.53
N CYS A 90 9.63 6.19 -7.36
CA CYS A 90 10.42 5.65 -6.26
C CYS A 90 11.46 4.67 -6.81
N GLY A 91 12.75 5.01 -6.69
CA GLY A 91 13.85 4.20 -7.24
C GLY A 91 14.11 4.42 -8.72
#